data_AF-A0A8S3FYC0-F1
#
_entry.id   AF-A0A8S3FYC0-F1
#
_cell.length_a   1.000
_cell.length_b   1.000
_cell.length_c   1.000
_cell.angle_alpha   90.00
_cell.angle_beta   90.00
_cell.angle_gamma   90.00
#
_symmetry.space_group_name_H-M   'P 1'
#
loop_
_entity.id
_entity.type
_entity.pdbx_description
1 polymer ?
#
loop_
_entity_poly.entity_id
_entity_poly.type
_entity_poly.pdbx_seq_one_letter_code
_entity_poly.pdbx_strand_id
1 'polypeptide(L)'
;PTVLGILFDLERELGSSTLTLVSLCEALIASIKARFSGLLRHFEIEVPVDTYCMSERFSDAIFLISPLLDSRFKLLWLDNLHTIVKMRVLDKIRDSYVRFFSKLSVSVLQNAGADVPNITEHNIDGIAKNTDSLTKRKCLFPYLSENKKVSSEDKSGILMELDAYLCEEDREQNLLFSKKHLYPCLYQFGLKYLTVPATSAPIERVFSQSGFLMRPHHASLT
;
A
#
# COMPACT_ATOMS: atom_id res chain seq x y z
N PRO A 1 -17.08 12.24 0.97
CA PRO A 1 -16.83 12.45 2.42
C PRO A 1 -15.79 11.45 2.97
N THR A 2 -14.67 11.95 3.48
CA THR A 2 -13.62 11.13 4.12
C THR A 2 -13.92 10.93 5.61
N VAL A 3 -13.35 9.90 6.23
CA VAL A 3 -13.49 9.66 7.69
C VAL A 3 -13.08 10.90 8.49
N LEU A 4 -11.99 11.56 8.08
CA LEU A 4 -11.54 12.80 8.69
C LEU A 4 -12.53 13.95 8.47
N GLY A 5 -13.08 14.09 7.26
CA GLY A 5 -14.10 15.11 6.98
C GLY A 5 -15.32 14.96 7.88
N ILE A 6 -15.85 13.73 7.99
CA ILE A 6 -17.00 13.43 8.86
C ILE A 6 -16.66 13.74 10.32
N LEU A 7 -15.47 13.37 10.80
CA LEU A 7 -15.06 13.65 12.17
C LEU A 7 -15.04 15.17 12.45
N PHE A 8 -14.42 15.96 11.57
CA PHE A 8 -14.32 17.41 11.75
C PHE A 8 -15.66 18.12 11.60
N ASP A 9 -16.52 17.62 10.71
CA ASP A 9 -17.89 18.14 10.57
C ASP A 9 -18.69 17.87 11.85
N LEU A 10 -18.59 16.67 12.44
CA LEU A 10 -19.24 16.34 13.72
C LEU A 10 -18.71 17.18 14.89
N GLU A 11 -17.39 17.39 14.96
CA GLU A 11 -16.77 18.23 15.99
C GLU A 11 -17.21 19.71 15.86
N ARG A 12 -17.38 20.20 14.63
CA ARG A 12 -17.89 21.55 14.36
C ARG A 12 -19.36 21.69 14.74
N GLU A 13 -20.18 20.70 14.39
CA GLU A 13 -21.59 20.67 14.75
C GLU A 13 -21.76 20.60 16.27
N LEU A 14 -20.94 19.82 16.99
CA LEU A 14 -20.95 19.79 18.45
C LEU A 14 -20.72 21.18 19.08
N GLY A 15 -19.84 21.99 18.49
CA GLY A 15 -19.59 23.37 18.92
C GLY A 15 -20.71 24.36 18.59
N SER A 16 -21.61 24.02 17.67
CA SER A 16 -22.65 24.93 17.14
C SER A 16 -24.08 24.51 17.50
N SER A 17 -24.27 23.29 18.01
CA SER A 17 -25.59 22.63 18.10
C SER A 17 -26.41 22.99 19.33
N THR A 18 -27.73 22.82 19.19
CA THR A 18 -28.71 22.78 20.28
C THR A 18 -28.56 21.49 21.11
N LEU A 19 -28.91 21.54 22.41
CA LEU A 19 -28.77 20.46 23.40
C LEU A 19 -29.22 19.06 22.94
N THR A 20 -30.18 18.97 22.01
CA THR A 20 -30.75 17.70 21.54
C THR A 20 -29.83 16.89 20.62
N LEU A 21 -28.94 17.54 19.86
CA LEU A 21 -28.03 16.85 18.92
C LEU A 21 -26.68 16.49 19.55
N VAL A 22 -26.35 17.09 20.68
CA VAL A 22 -25.09 16.89 21.41
C VAL A 22 -24.82 15.41 21.68
N SER A 23 -25.79 14.71 22.28
CA SER A 23 -25.66 13.29 22.61
C SER A 23 -25.45 12.38 21.40
N LEU A 24 -26.07 12.71 20.27
CA LEU A 24 -25.89 11.97 19.02
C LEU A 24 -24.49 12.23 18.43
N CYS A 25 -24.06 13.50 18.38
CA CYS A 25 -22.73 13.86 17.91
C CYS A 25 -21.64 13.21 18.76
N GLU A 26 -21.76 13.24 20.09
CA GLU A 26 -20.85 12.56 21.02
C GLU A 26 -20.78 11.06 20.77
N ALA A 27 -21.94 10.39 20.62
CA ALA A 27 -21.99 8.96 20.33
C ALA A 27 -21.35 8.62 18.98
N LEU A 28 -21.58 9.43 17.94
CA LEU A 28 -20.99 9.24 16.62
C LEU A 28 -19.48 9.49 16.63
N ILE A 29 -19.01 10.55 17.29
CA ILE A 29 -17.58 10.85 17.45
C ILE A 29 -16.89 9.70 18.19
N ALA A 30 -17.47 9.22 19.30
CA ALA A 30 -16.95 8.08 20.04
C ALA A 30 -16.89 6.83 19.16
N SER A 31 -17.94 6.57 18.38
CA SER A 31 -17.99 5.42 17.44
C SER A 31 -16.91 5.50 16.36
N ILE A 32 -16.70 6.68 15.76
CA ILE A 32 -15.66 6.91 14.73
C ILE A 32 -14.28 6.74 15.35
N LYS A 33 -14.00 7.39 16.49
CA LYS A 33 -12.71 7.29 17.20
C LYS A 33 -12.41 5.86 17.60
N ALA A 34 -13.42 5.10 18.03
CA ALA A 34 -13.27 3.70 18.39
C ALA A 34 -13.01 2.79 17.17
N ARG A 35 -13.76 2.97 16.08
CA ARG A 35 -13.69 2.11 14.90
C ARG A 35 -12.44 2.36 14.04
N PHE A 36 -12.05 3.63 13.89
CA PHE A 36 -10.95 4.07 13.03
C PHE A 36 -9.71 4.48 13.83
N SER A 37 -9.57 4.01 15.07
CA SER A 37 -8.45 4.31 15.95
C SER A 37 -7.08 4.10 15.31
N GLY A 38 -6.88 2.99 14.58
CA GLY A 38 -5.63 2.70 13.90
C GLY A 38 -5.30 3.73 12.82
N LEU A 39 -6.31 4.17 12.07
CA LEU A 39 -6.18 5.20 11.05
C LEU A 39 -5.91 6.57 11.70
N LEU A 40 -6.67 6.95 12.72
CA LEU A 40 -6.56 8.24 13.42
C LEU A 40 -5.20 8.46 14.10
N ARG A 41 -4.57 7.39 14.60
CA ARG A 41 -3.19 7.44 15.14
C ARG A 41 -2.16 7.91 14.13
N HIS A 42 -2.39 7.68 12.83
CA HIS A 42 -1.48 8.20 11.80
C HIS A 42 -1.50 9.73 11.72
N PHE A 43 -2.63 10.34 12.09
CA PHE A 43 -2.88 11.79 12.09
C PHE A 43 -2.70 12.44 13.46
N GLU A 44 -2.19 11.70 14.46
CA GLU A 44 -1.99 12.23 15.82
C GLU A 44 -3.28 12.73 16.48
N ILE A 45 -4.43 12.20 16.05
CA ILE A 45 -5.73 12.51 16.65
C ILE A 45 -5.87 11.68 17.92
N GLU A 46 -6.33 12.32 19.00
CA GLU A 46 -6.56 11.66 20.28
C GLU A 46 -7.64 10.58 20.17
N VAL A 47 -7.30 9.38 20.63
CA VAL A 47 -8.19 8.21 20.64
C VAL A 47 -8.38 7.74 22.09
N PRO A 48 -9.61 7.41 22.51
CA PRO A 48 -9.88 6.88 23.85
C PRO A 48 -9.08 5.61 24.15
N VAL A 49 -8.52 5.55 25.36
CA VAL A 49 -7.61 4.47 25.81
C VAL A 49 -8.34 3.12 25.90
N ASP A 50 -9.64 3.12 26.20
CA ASP A 50 -10.43 1.89 26.44
C ASP A 50 -10.75 1.07 25.17
N THR A 51 -10.27 1.50 24.00
CA THR A 51 -10.64 0.88 22.72
C THR A 51 -9.76 -0.32 22.29
N TYR A 52 -9.09 -0.98 23.23
CA TYR A 52 -8.05 -1.99 22.96
C TYR A 52 -8.45 -3.07 21.93
N CYS A 53 -9.69 -3.59 22.00
CA CYS A 53 -10.16 -4.66 21.12
C CYS A 53 -10.30 -4.26 19.63
N MET A 54 -10.51 -2.97 19.34
CA MET A 54 -10.63 -2.44 17.97
C MET A 54 -9.38 -1.68 17.51
N SER A 55 -8.38 -1.55 18.39
CA SER A 55 -7.30 -0.57 18.23
C SER A 55 -6.41 -0.78 17.00
N GLU A 56 -6.34 -2.02 16.51
CA GLU A 56 -5.53 -2.42 15.35
C GLU A 56 -6.26 -2.25 14.01
N ARG A 57 -7.59 -2.08 14.02
CA ARG A 57 -8.34 -1.91 12.77
C ARG A 57 -7.92 -0.63 12.06
N PHE A 58 -7.76 -0.73 10.75
CA PHE A 58 -7.32 0.38 9.89
C PHE A 58 -5.94 0.96 10.25
N SER A 59 -5.09 0.19 10.95
CA SER A 59 -3.72 0.59 11.28
C SER A 59 -2.70 0.36 10.15
N ASP A 60 -3.11 -0.34 9.09
CA ASP A 60 -2.23 -0.62 7.96
C ASP A 60 -1.97 0.65 7.12
N ALA A 61 -0.73 0.82 6.67
CA ALA A 61 -0.33 1.92 5.79
C ALA A 61 -1.09 1.95 4.46
N ILE A 62 -1.73 0.85 4.03
CA ILE A 62 -2.61 0.84 2.85
C ILE A 62 -3.67 1.93 2.92
N PHE A 63 -4.20 2.24 4.11
CA PHE A 63 -5.24 3.27 4.27
C PHE A 63 -4.71 4.70 4.11
N LEU A 64 -3.38 4.91 4.20
CA LEU A 64 -2.73 6.17 3.88
C LEU A 64 -2.32 6.25 2.40
N ILE A 65 -1.90 5.12 1.85
CA ILE A 65 -1.28 5.03 0.53
C ILE A 65 -2.33 4.92 -0.57
N SER A 66 -3.40 4.14 -0.38
CA SER A 66 -4.40 3.96 -1.41
C SER A 66 -5.11 5.26 -1.82
N PRO A 67 -5.48 6.18 -0.90
CA PRO A 67 -6.12 7.45 -1.31
C PRO A 67 -5.15 8.41 -1.99
N LEU A 68 -3.85 8.32 -1.69
CA LEU A 68 -2.80 9.09 -2.34
C LEU A 68 -2.65 8.70 -3.82
N LEU A 69 -2.70 7.39 -4.09
CA LEU A 69 -2.52 6.82 -5.42
C LEU A 69 -3.74 7.01 -6.32
N ASP A 70 -4.87 7.42 -5.75
CA ASP A 70 -6.02 7.87 -6.51
C ASP A 70 -5.82 9.34 -6.91
N SER A 71 -5.68 9.59 -8.21
CA SER A 71 -5.45 10.92 -8.80
C SER A 71 -6.58 11.91 -8.52
N ARG A 72 -7.79 11.43 -8.21
CA ARG A 72 -8.93 12.30 -7.85
C ARG A 72 -8.84 12.80 -6.42
N PHE A 73 -8.27 12.00 -5.52
CA PHE A 73 -8.22 12.30 -4.09
C PHE A 73 -6.86 12.84 -3.64
N LYS A 74 -5.74 12.26 -4.10
CA LYS A 74 -4.37 12.63 -3.75
C LYS A 74 -4.21 13.00 -2.27
N LEU A 75 -4.10 14.31 -1.99
CA LEU A 75 -3.93 14.87 -0.64
C LEU A 75 -5.15 15.68 -0.15
N LEU A 76 -6.23 15.76 -0.94
CA LEU A 76 -7.42 16.56 -0.62
C LEU A 76 -8.08 16.13 0.68
N TRP A 77 -7.93 14.86 1.03
CA TRP A 77 -8.47 14.30 2.26
C TRP A 77 -7.72 14.74 3.52
N LEU A 78 -6.57 15.43 3.38
CA LEU A 78 -5.77 16.01 4.45
C LEU A 78 -5.97 17.52 4.60
N ASP A 79 -6.81 18.17 3.78
CA ASP A 79 -6.88 19.64 3.73
C ASP A 79 -7.41 20.27 5.03
N ASN A 80 -8.21 19.53 5.79
CA ASN A 80 -8.73 19.98 7.09
C ASN A 80 -7.73 19.77 8.25
N LEU A 81 -6.56 19.16 8.01
CA LEU A 81 -5.56 18.94 9.05
C LEU A 81 -4.62 20.12 9.19
N HIS A 82 -4.09 20.29 10.41
CA HIS A 82 -3.02 21.26 10.67
C HIS A 82 -1.79 20.95 9.80
N THR A 83 -1.15 22.00 9.26
CA THR A 83 -0.02 21.89 8.32
C THR A 83 1.09 20.98 8.82
N ILE A 84 1.41 21.04 10.12
CA ILE A 84 2.46 20.20 10.74
C ILE A 84 2.09 18.71 10.64
N VAL A 85 0.84 18.36 10.91
CA VAL A 85 0.38 16.96 10.84
C VAL A 85 0.38 16.47 9.40
N LYS A 86 -0.08 17.31 8.46
CA LYS A 86 -0.04 17.01 7.02
C LYS A 86 1.39 16.69 6.56
N MET A 87 2.38 17.48 6.96
CA MET A 87 3.79 17.23 6.65
C MET A 87 4.29 15.90 7.21
N ARG A 88 4.00 15.58 8.48
CA ARG A 88 4.41 14.30 9.08
C ARG A 88 3.79 13.09 8.39
N VAL A 89 2.53 13.20 7.96
CA VAL A 89 1.86 12.14 7.19
C VAL A 89 2.53 11.96 5.83
N LEU A 90 2.88 13.05 5.16
CA LEU A 90 3.62 13.00 3.89
C LEU A 90 4.99 12.35 4.06
N ASP A 91 5.71 12.65 5.14
CA ASP A 91 7.00 12.02 5.42
C ASP A 91 6.85 10.52 5.67
N LYS A 92 5.81 10.08 6.40
CA LYS A 92 5.49 8.65 6.57
C LYS A 92 5.22 7.95 5.23
N ILE A 93 4.51 8.63 4.32
CA ILE A 93 4.21 8.14 2.98
C ILE A 93 5.50 8.02 2.16
N ARG A 94 6.33 9.07 2.12
CA ARG A 94 7.62 9.08 1.43
C ARG A 94 8.54 7.96 1.94
N ASP A 95 8.61 7.77 3.26
CA ASP A 95 9.37 6.69 3.87
C ASP A 95 8.84 5.30 3.47
N SER A 96 7.52 5.13 3.37
CA SER A 96 6.92 3.87 2.91
C SER A 96 7.24 3.59 1.45
N TYR A 97 7.18 4.63 0.61
CA TYR A 97 7.51 4.59 -0.80
C TYR A 97 8.97 4.20 -1.03
N VAL A 98 9.91 4.89 -0.38
CA VAL A 98 11.35 4.57 -0.44
C VAL A 98 11.64 3.17 0.10
N ARG A 99 11.00 2.75 1.20
CA ARG A 99 11.15 1.39 1.74
C ARG A 99 10.63 0.33 0.78
N PHE A 100 9.57 0.59 0.04
CA PHE A 100 9.06 -0.35 -0.96
C PHE A 100 10.09 -0.58 -2.08
N PHE A 101 10.63 0.48 -2.67
CA PHE A 101 11.65 0.33 -3.71
C PHE A 101 12.96 -0.21 -3.18
N SER A 102 13.30 0.08 -1.91
CA SER A 102 14.44 -0.57 -1.28
C SER A 102 14.30 -2.08 -1.19
N LYS A 103 13.08 -2.59 -1.01
CA LYS A 103 12.80 -4.03 -1.06
C LYS A 103 12.73 -4.56 -2.49
N LEU A 104 12.25 -3.76 -3.44
CA LEU A 104 12.06 -4.18 -4.83
C LEU A 104 13.37 -4.19 -5.64
N SER A 105 14.25 -3.21 -5.46
CA SER A 105 15.58 -3.21 -6.11
C SER A 105 16.42 -4.42 -5.68
N VAL A 106 16.23 -4.89 -4.43
CA VAL A 106 16.84 -6.12 -3.93
C VAL A 106 16.29 -7.35 -4.67
N SER A 107 15.01 -7.40 -5.02
CA SER A 107 14.43 -8.55 -5.73
C SER A 107 14.75 -8.58 -7.23
N VAL A 108 14.86 -7.43 -7.90
CA VAL A 108 15.12 -7.37 -9.36
C VAL A 108 16.56 -7.73 -9.71
N LEU A 109 17.55 -7.25 -8.95
CA LEU A 109 18.96 -7.59 -9.20
C LEU A 109 19.27 -9.08 -8.96
N GLN A 110 18.50 -9.76 -8.13
CA GLN A 110 18.62 -11.21 -7.90
C GLN A 110 18.10 -12.03 -9.09
N ASN A 111 17.22 -11.47 -9.92
CA ASN A 111 16.64 -12.16 -11.08
C ASN A 111 17.44 -11.93 -12.37
N ALA A 112 18.12 -10.78 -12.52
CA ALA A 112 18.88 -10.44 -13.73
C ALA A 112 20.20 -11.23 -13.91
N GLY A 113 20.66 -11.96 -12.88
CA GLY A 113 21.85 -12.80 -12.96
C GLY A 113 21.62 -14.22 -13.50
N ALA A 114 20.40 -14.55 -13.93
CA ALA A 114 20.02 -15.93 -14.27
C ALA A 114 19.95 -16.26 -15.77
N ASP A 115 19.90 -15.28 -16.67
CA ASP A 115 19.64 -15.56 -18.09
C ASP A 115 20.62 -14.84 -19.05
N VAL A 116 21.73 -15.51 -19.36
CA VAL A 116 22.41 -15.35 -20.66
C VAL A 116 22.84 -16.75 -21.14
N PRO A 117 22.12 -17.40 -22.07
CA PRO A 117 22.65 -18.55 -22.78
C PRO A 117 23.54 -18.05 -23.92
N ASN A 118 24.85 -17.94 -23.66
CA ASN A 118 25.82 -17.81 -24.74
C ASN A 118 25.95 -19.18 -25.43
N ILE A 119 25.36 -19.28 -26.61
CA ILE A 119 25.67 -20.33 -27.58
C ILE A 119 26.98 -19.93 -28.26
N THR A 120 28.06 -20.66 -27.98
CA THR A 120 29.18 -20.84 -28.91
C THR A 120 29.95 -22.12 -28.56
N GLU A 121 29.93 -23.08 -29.49
CA GLU A 121 30.81 -24.24 -29.53
C GLU A 121 32.22 -23.85 -30.04
N HIS A 122 33.26 -24.43 -29.42
CA HIS A 122 34.42 -25.13 -30.01
C HIS A 122 35.79 -24.88 -29.35
N ASN A 123 36.37 -26.00 -28.90
CA ASN A 123 37.77 -26.47 -28.98
C ASN A 123 38.92 -25.98 -28.06
N ILE A 124 39.38 -26.96 -27.26
CA ILE A 124 40.74 -27.54 -27.13
C ILE A 124 41.81 -26.85 -26.25
N ASP A 125 42.27 -27.67 -25.29
CA ASP A 125 43.53 -27.78 -24.55
C ASP A 125 44.06 -26.65 -23.64
N GLY A 126 44.28 -27.06 -22.39
CA GLY A 126 45.60 -26.91 -21.78
C GLY A 126 45.71 -26.06 -20.51
N ILE A 127 46.04 -26.76 -19.41
CA ILE A 127 46.90 -26.30 -18.31
C ILE A 127 46.25 -25.47 -17.18
N ALA A 128 45.99 -26.20 -16.09
CA ALA A 128 46.17 -25.87 -14.68
C ALA A 128 46.17 -24.39 -14.26
N LYS A 129 45.16 -24.03 -13.45
CA LYS A 129 45.35 -23.50 -12.09
C LYS A 129 44.01 -23.32 -11.36
N ASN A 130 44.07 -23.65 -10.07
CA ASN A 130 43.39 -23.01 -8.96
C ASN A 130 41.98 -23.44 -8.52
N THR A 131 41.97 -23.63 -7.19
CA THR A 131 40.92 -23.39 -6.21
C THR A 131 39.80 -24.42 -6.14
N ASP A 132 39.85 -25.16 -5.03
CA ASP A 132 38.74 -25.89 -4.44
C ASP A 132 37.47 -25.03 -4.43
N SER A 133 36.63 -25.19 -5.46
CA SER A 133 35.25 -24.75 -5.39
C SER A 133 34.43 -25.91 -4.85
N LEU A 134 34.32 -25.97 -3.52
CA LEU A 134 33.22 -26.67 -2.88
C LEU A 134 31.94 -26.13 -3.51
N THR A 135 31.30 -26.95 -4.35
CA THR A 135 30.00 -26.71 -4.95
C THR A 135 29.00 -26.34 -3.85
N LYS A 136 28.82 -25.04 -3.62
CA LYS A 136 27.82 -24.53 -2.68
C LYS A 136 26.46 -24.96 -3.22
N ARG A 137 25.78 -25.83 -2.46
CA ARG A 137 24.38 -26.18 -2.74
C ARG A 137 23.58 -24.88 -2.85
N LYS A 138 22.75 -24.77 -3.88
CA LYS A 138 21.82 -23.65 -4.05
C LYS A 138 20.92 -23.61 -2.80
N CYS A 139 21.05 -22.56 -1.99
CA CYS A 139 20.18 -22.38 -0.84
C CYS A 139 18.74 -22.20 -1.32
N LEU A 140 17.80 -22.93 -0.71
CA LEU A 140 16.38 -22.87 -1.05
C LEU A 140 15.76 -21.50 -0.77
N PHE A 141 16.43 -20.66 0.04
CA PHE A 141 15.98 -19.32 0.43
C PHE A 141 17.11 -18.28 0.35
N PRO A 142 17.62 -17.95 -0.86
CA PRO A 142 18.69 -16.95 -1.02
C PRO A 142 18.27 -15.55 -0.54
N TYR A 143 16.95 -15.30 -0.52
CA TYR A 143 16.31 -14.05 -0.11
C TYR A 143 16.48 -13.69 1.37
N LEU A 144 16.93 -14.63 2.23
CA LEU A 144 17.16 -14.37 3.66
C LEU A 144 18.55 -13.81 3.95
N SER A 145 19.49 -13.88 3.01
CA SER A 145 20.85 -13.39 3.20
C SER A 145 21.15 -12.15 2.35
N GLU A 146 21.47 -11.07 3.08
CA GLU A 146 22.13 -9.81 2.70
C GLU A 146 21.26 -8.67 2.13
N ASN A 147 20.91 -7.76 3.05
CA ASN A 147 20.31 -6.44 2.81
C ASN A 147 21.30 -5.50 2.11
N LYS A 148 21.26 -5.40 0.78
CA LYS A 148 21.99 -4.34 0.06
C LYS A 148 21.22 -3.01 0.16
N LYS A 149 21.84 -1.98 0.74
CA LYS A 149 21.25 -0.65 0.91
C LYS A 149 21.14 0.07 -0.44
N VAL A 150 19.98 0.66 -0.75
CA VAL A 150 19.78 1.56 -1.91
C VAL A 150 20.69 2.78 -1.79
N SER A 151 21.32 3.18 -2.89
CA SER A 151 22.18 4.37 -2.96
C SER A 151 21.38 5.65 -2.69
N SER A 152 22.04 6.74 -2.28
CA SER A 152 21.37 8.02 -2.03
C SER A 152 20.81 8.67 -3.31
N GLU A 153 21.46 8.44 -4.45
CA GLU A 153 21.08 9.03 -5.75
C GLU A 153 19.78 8.40 -6.28
N ASP A 154 19.62 7.07 -6.14
CA ASP A 154 18.41 6.37 -6.54
C ASP A 154 17.18 6.82 -5.73
N LYS A 155 17.36 7.16 -4.45
CA LYS A 155 16.28 7.65 -3.59
C LYS A 155 15.74 9.00 -4.04
N SER A 156 16.62 9.88 -4.50
CA SER A 156 16.24 11.22 -4.98
C SER A 156 15.35 11.13 -6.22
N GLY A 157 15.76 10.31 -7.20
CA GLY A 157 14.97 10.10 -8.42
C GLY A 157 13.58 9.50 -8.15
N ILE A 158 13.50 8.53 -7.24
CA ILE A 158 12.24 7.92 -6.81
C ILE A 158 11.32 8.97 -6.17
N LEU A 159 11.83 9.79 -5.24
CA LEU A 159 11.04 10.83 -4.58
C LEU A 159 10.59 11.94 -5.54
N MET A 160 11.43 12.33 -6.49
CA MET A 160 11.07 13.30 -7.53
C MET A 160 9.87 12.84 -8.36
N GLU A 161 9.78 11.56 -8.67
CA GLU A 161 8.64 10.99 -9.38
C GLU A 161 7.33 11.13 -8.56
N LEU A 162 7.40 10.86 -7.26
CA LEU A 162 6.24 11.02 -6.36
C LEU A 162 5.81 12.47 -6.25
N ASP A 163 6.76 13.39 -6.07
CA ASP A 163 6.48 14.83 -5.98
C ASP A 163 5.90 15.36 -7.31
N ALA A 164 6.40 14.89 -8.46
CA ALA A 164 5.85 15.23 -9.77
C ALA A 164 4.39 14.76 -9.93
N TYR A 165 4.07 13.55 -9.47
CA TYR A 165 2.70 13.04 -9.47
C TYR A 165 1.76 13.84 -8.54
N LEU A 166 2.27 14.27 -7.38
CA LEU A 166 1.50 15.08 -6.44
C LEU A 166 1.15 16.47 -7.00
N CYS A 167 2.02 17.04 -7.83
CA CYS A 167 1.81 18.33 -8.50
C CYS A 167 0.97 18.22 -9.80
N GLU A 168 0.77 17.03 -10.34
CA GLU A 168 -0.03 16.82 -11.55
C GLU A 168 -1.48 17.30 -11.35
N GLU A 169 -2.00 18.10 -12.28
CA GLU A 169 -3.36 18.67 -12.17
C GLU A 169 -4.44 17.72 -12.68
N ASP A 170 -4.04 16.80 -13.56
CA ASP A 170 -4.91 15.79 -14.14
C ASP A 170 -5.45 14.82 -13.06
N ARG A 171 -6.78 14.63 -13.09
CA ARG A 171 -7.56 13.83 -12.12
C ARG A 171 -8.29 12.66 -12.78
N GLU A 172 -7.80 12.20 -13.92
CA GLU A 172 -8.31 10.97 -14.54
C GLU A 172 -8.16 9.77 -13.60
N GLN A 173 -9.23 9.02 -13.37
CA GLN A 173 -9.29 7.93 -12.38
C GLN A 173 -8.21 6.85 -12.55
N ASN A 174 -7.73 6.66 -13.79
CA ASN A 174 -6.71 5.67 -14.14
C ASN A 174 -5.37 6.30 -14.50
N LEU A 175 -5.10 7.54 -14.08
CA LEU A 175 -3.92 8.31 -14.47
C LEU A 175 -2.63 7.50 -14.33
N LEU A 176 -2.48 6.77 -13.23
CA LEU A 176 -1.29 5.96 -12.96
C LEU A 176 -1.12 4.81 -13.98
N PHE A 177 -2.22 4.24 -14.46
CA PHE A 177 -2.22 3.16 -15.46
C PHE A 177 -2.05 3.72 -16.88
N SER A 178 -2.64 4.87 -17.18
CA SER A 178 -2.52 5.57 -18.47
C SER A 178 -1.11 6.14 -18.68
N LYS A 179 -0.53 6.73 -17.63
CA LYS A 179 0.78 7.41 -17.64
C LYS A 179 1.89 6.55 -17.02
N LYS A 180 1.85 5.23 -17.19
CA LYS A 180 2.86 4.30 -16.65
C LYS A 180 4.31 4.60 -17.08
N HIS A 181 4.48 5.26 -18.22
CA HIS A 181 5.78 5.64 -18.77
C HIS A 181 6.35 6.90 -18.10
N LEU A 182 5.49 7.76 -17.56
CA LEU A 182 5.88 8.96 -16.80
C LEU A 182 6.13 8.63 -15.33
N TYR A 183 5.39 7.66 -14.79
CA TYR A 183 5.48 7.25 -13.39
C TYR A 183 5.75 5.75 -13.24
N PRO A 184 6.92 5.25 -13.69
CA PRO A 184 7.21 3.82 -13.70
C PRO A 184 7.34 3.22 -12.29
N CYS A 185 7.95 3.92 -11.34
CA CYS A 185 8.07 3.44 -9.97
C CYS A 185 6.69 3.50 -9.31
N LEU A 186 6.02 4.64 -9.38
CA LEU A 186 4.72 4.84 -8.75
C LEU A 186 3.68 3.88 -9.31
N TYR A 187 3.74 3.53 -10.61
CA TYR A 187 2.94 2.48 -11.21
C TYR A 187 3.13 1.13 -10.53
N GLN A 188 4.38 0.70 -10.29
CA GLN A 188 4.68 -0.55 -9.57
C GLN A 188 4.20 -0.50 -8.12
N PHE A 189 4.34 0.66 -7.47
CA PHE A 189 3.79 0.88 -6.13
C PHE A 189 2.25 0.81 -6.14
N GLY A 190 1.62 1.40 -7.15
CA GLY A 190 0.18 1.36 -7.40
C GLY A 190 -0.35 -0.04 -7.59
N LEU A 191 0.35 -0.88 -8.36
CA LEU A 191 0.00 -2.28 -8.52
C LEU A 191 -0.06 -3.02 -7.19
N LYS A 192 0.78 -2.69 -6.21
CA LYS A 192 0.73 -3.34 -4.90
C LYS A 192 -0.52 -2.97 -4.09
N TYR A 193 -0.91 -1.70 -4.08
CA TYR A 193 -1.97 -1.22 -3.19
C TYR A 193 -3.35 -1.14 -3.85
N LEU A 194 -3.43 -0.82 -5.15
CA LEU A 194 -4.70 -0.68 -5.87
C LEU A 194 -5.27 -2.01 -6.35
N THR A 195 -4.46 -3.08 -6.40
CA THR A 195 -4.96 -4.42 -6.76
C THR A 195 -5.54 -5.18 -5.57
N VAL A 196 -5.37 -4.66 -4.34
CA VAL A 196 -6.00 -5.24 -3.15
C VAL A 196 -7.50 -4.92 -3.20
N PRO A 197 -8.37 -5.93 -3.35
CA PRO A 197 -9.79 -5.69 -3.40
C PRO A 197 -10.28 -5.22 -2.02
N ALA A 198 -11.13 -4.20 -2.00
CA ALA A 198 -11.72 -3.70 -0.75
C ALA A 198 -12.74 -4.65 -0.11
N THR A 199 -13.16 -5.71 -0.83
CA THR A 199 -14.20 -6.64 -0.40
C THR A 199 -13.93 -8.05 -0.95
N SER A 200 -14.38 -9.06 -0.22
CA SER A 200 -14.44 -10.46 -0.65
C SER A 200 -15.56 -10.76 -1.64
N ALA A 201 -16.43 -9.80 -1.96
CA ALA A 201 -17.58 -10.01 -2.85
C ALA A 201 -17.24 -10.69 -4.21
N PRO A 202 -16.11 -10.38 -4.89
CA PRO A 202 -15.74 -11.07 -6.12
C PRO A 202 -15.55 -12.58 -5.93
N ILE A 203 -14.88 -13.00 -4.85
CA ILE A 203 -14.65 -14.42 -4.57
C ILE A 203 -15.93 -15.10 -4.05
N GLU A 204 -16.76 -14.40 -3.28
CA GLU A 204 -18.07 -14.89 -2.84
C GLU A 204 -19.01 -15.18 -4.01
N ARG A 205 -18.97 -14.36 -5.07
CA ARG A 205 -19.73 -14.62 -6.30
C ARG A 205 -19.28 -15.90 -6.99
N VAL A 206 -17.96 -16.13 -7.07
CA VAL A 206 -17.40 -17.39 -7.62
C VAL A 206 -17.83 -18.59 -6.78
N PHE A 207 -17.78 -18.49 -5.45
CA PHE A 207 -18.24 -19.56 -4.57
C PHE A 207 -19.74 -19.81 -4.68
N SER A 208 -20.55 -18.76 -4.82
CA SER A 208 -22.00 -18.87 -5.01
C SER A 208 -22.34 -19.61 -6.31
N GLN A 209 -21.65 -19.28 -7.40
CA GLN A 209 -21.82 -19.96 -8.70
C GLN A 209 -21.30 -21.41 -8.66
N SER A 210 -20.20 -21.65 -7.93
CA SER A 210 -19.62 -22.98 -7.78
C SER A 210 -20.35 -23.84 -6.75
N GLY A 211 -21.33 -23.29 -6.02
CA GLY A 211 -22.15 -24.00 -5.05
C GLY A 211 -22.92 -25.17 -5.66
N PHE A 212 -23.28 -25.09 -6.95
CA PHE A 212 -23.89 -26.21 -7.69
C PHE A 212 -22.96 -27.43 -7.83
N LEU A 213 -21.64 -27.21 -7.86
CA LEU A 213 -20.65 -28.30 -7.90
C LEU A 213 -20.40 -28.89 -6.51
N MET A 214 -20.36 -28.05 -5.48
CA MET A 214 -20.04 -28.45 -4.10
C MET A 214 -21.24 -29.01 -3.32
N ARG A 215 -22.46 -28.66 -3.73
CA ARG A 215 -23.69 -29.17 -3.13
C ARG A 215 -24.54 -29.82 -4.23
N PRO A 216 -24.69 -31.15 -4.25
CA PRO A 216 -25.64 -31.77 -5.16
C PRO A 216 -27.03 -31.23 -4.84
N HIS A 217 -27.59 -30.46 -5.76
CA HIS A 217 -28.96 -30.01 -5.68
C HIS A 217 -29.84 -31.22 -5.98
N HIS A 218 -30.19 -31.99 -4.94
CA HIS A 218 -31.35 -32.86 -5.04
C HIS A 218 -32.55 -31.93 -5.18
N ALA A 219 -32.90 -31.61 -6.43
CA ALA A 219 -34.19 -31.03 -6.74
C ALA A 219 -35.23 -32.06 -6.28
N SER A 220 -35.86 -31.80 -5.13
CA SER A 220 -37.13 -32.43 -4.80
C SER A 220 -38.14 -31.90 -5.81
N LEU A 221 -38.34 -32.64 -6.89
CA LEU A 221 -39.54 -32.52 -7.71
C LEU A 221 -40.68 -33.15 -6.89
N THR A 222 -41.30 -32.34 -6.04
CA THR A 222 -42.61 -32.59 -5.45
C THR A 222 -43.62 -31.66 -6.09
#